data_AF-A0A356Z7K3-F1
#
_entry.id   AF-A0A356Z7K3-F1
#
_cell.length_a   1.000
_cell.length_b   1.000
_cell.length_c   1.000
_cell.angle_alpha   90.00
_cell.angle_beta   90.00
_cell.angle_gamma   90.00
#
_symmetry.space_group_name_H-M   'P 1'
#
loop_
_entity.id
_entity.type
_entity.pdbx_description
1 polymer ?
#
loop_
_entity_poly.entity_id
_entity_poly.type
_entity_poly.pdbx_seq_one_letter_code
_entity_poly.pdbx_strand_id
1 'polypeptide(L)'
;GMVNGVLRNIDRNSDNISYPSHNSDTVAYLAVYYSHPEWLVKQWLEEYGYEQTIVMLRYNNLPAAITLRCNRLKTNPDELIEKLAGEAIETRRCENQPWAVQILKFDKILTGSMPFQQGWFYIQDTASMFAAPILQPEPHQLVYDLCCGLGGKTTHMGEYMQNQGKIKAIDLYQHKIDLLVHNSERLGISIIEAIAADILALDTNRMEKAPRVMLDAPCSGLGVLNRRADARWRKSYQEIEDLIEIQKCLLNQAALLVEPGGLLLYSTCTINRAENEDRIKCFLQAHPEFGLEGFEPALADLPLPADERESVATGMFNLLPGRYGTNGMFYALMRRN
;
A
#
# COMPACT_ATOMS: atom_id res chain seq x y z
N GLY A 1 -31.57 19.36 -28.55
CA GLY A 1 -30.26 19.08 -27.93
C GLY A 1 -30.23 17.65 -27.44
N MET A 2 -29.33 16.83 -28.00
CA MET A 2 -29.22 15.38 -27.76
C MET A 2 -29.08 15.02 -26.27
N VAL A 3 -28.21 15.71 -25.53
CA VAL A 3 -27.97 15.49 -24.09
C VAL A 3 -29.24 15.62 -23.26
N ASN A 4 -29.99 16.71 -23.44
CA ASN A 4 -31.27 16.92 -22.75
C ASN A 4 -32.32 15.86 -23.14
N GLY A 5 -32.29 15.38 -24.40
CA GLY A 5 -33.14 14.28 -24.85
C GLY A 5 -32.83 12.96 -24.14
N VAL A 6 -31.55 12.62 -23.98
CA VAL A 6 -31.10 11.42 -23.26
C VAL A 6 -31.45 11.49 -21.77
N LEU A 7 -31.14 12.60 -21.10
CA LEU A 7 -31.42 12.76 -19.66
C LEU A 7 -32.93 12.69 -19.37
N ARG A 8 -33.77 13.35 -20.18
CA ARG A 8 -35.23 13.23 -20.07
C ARG A 8 -35.76 11.84 -20.40
N ASN A 9 -35.03 11.07 -21.21
CA ASN A 9 -35.41 9.68 -21.47
C ASN A 9 -35.08 8.78 -20.27
N ILE A 10 -33.93 8.99 -19.62
CA ILE A 10 -33.56 8.27 -18.40
C ILE A 10 -34.55 8.60 -17.28
N ASP A 11 -34.84 9.88 -17.05
CA ASP A 11 -35.79 10.34 -16.02
C ASP A 11 -37.19 9.73 -16.21
N ARG A 12 -37.70 9.69 -17.45
CA ARG A 12 -39.00 9.06 -17.76
C ARG A 12 -39.02 7.54 -17.58
N ASN A 13 -37.86 6.90 -17.53
CA ASN A 13 -37.74 5.43 -17.47
C ASN A 13 -36.97 4.99 -16.21
N SER A 14 -36.81 5.84 -15.19
CA SER A 14 -36.02 5.51 -13.99
C SER A 14 -36.55 4.27 -13.28
N ASP A 15 -37.86 4.11 -13.24
CA ASP A 15 -38.54 2.96 -12.61
C ASP A 15 -38.45 1.67 -13.44
N ASN A 16 -38.02 1.76 -14.70
CA ASN A 16 -37.90 0.63 -15.63
C ASN A 16 -36.44 0.17 -15.84
N ILE A 17 -35.48 0.71 -15.09
CA ILE A 17 -34.08 0.27 -15.18
C ILE A 17 -33.99 -1.15 -14.60
N SER A 18 -33.74 -2.12 -15.48
CA SER A 18 -33.53 -3.52 -15.11
C SER A 18 -32.05 -3.82 -14.97
N TYR A 19 -31.67 -4.35 -13.81
CA TYR A 19 -30.34 -4.93 -13.60
C TYR A 19 -30.29 -6.35 -14.19
N PRO A 20 -29.10 -6.85 -14.57
CA PRO A 20 -28.93 -8.26 -14.88
C PRO A 20 -29.47 -9.15 -13.76
N SER A 21 -29.96 -10.33 -14.08
CA SER A 21 -30.54 -11.21 -13.05
C SER A 21 -29.43 -11.79 -12.16
N HIS A 22 -29.52 -11.53 -10.86
CA HIS A 22 -28.57 -12.01 -9.85
C HIS A 22 -28.39 -13.54 -9.87
N ASN A 23 -29.48 -14.28 -10.09
CA ASN A 23 -29.51 -15.75 -10.04
C ASN A 23 -29.00 -16.42 -11.32
N SER A 24 -29.10 -15.76 -12.48
CA SER A 24 -28.74 -16.35 -13.77
C SER A 24 -27.44 -15.80 -14.36
N ASP A 25 -27.04 -14.60 -13.95
CA ASP A 25 -25.80 -13.96 -14.36
C ASP A 25 -25.22 -13.11 -13.23
N THR A 26 -24.68 -13.81 -12.23
CA THR A 26 -24.12 -13.18 -11.03
C THR A 26 -22.96 -12.24 -11.39
N VAL A 27 -22.12 -12.58 -12.37
CA VAL A 27 -20.98 -11.73 -12.79
C VAL A 27 -21.50 -10.42 -13.37
N ALA A 28 -22.40 -10.47 -14.36
CA ALA A 28 -22.94 -9.26 -14.96
C ALA A 28 -23.72 -8.41 -13.93
N TYR A 29 -24.49 -9.06 -13.04
CA TYR A 29 -25.20 -8.34 -11.98
C TYR A 29 -24.23 -7.57 -11.08
N LEU A 30 -23.19 -8.23 -10.58
CA LEU A 30 -22.23 -7.60 -9.67
C LEU A 30 -21.41 -6.51 -10.37
N ALA A 31 -21.02 -6.74 -11.62
CA ALA A 31 -20.33 -5.76 -12.45
C ALA A 31 -21.16 -4.48 -12.64
N VAL A 32 -22.43 -4.62 -13.03
CA VAL A 32 -23.33 -3.48 -13.23
C VAL A 32 -23.69 -2.80 -11.91
N TYR A 33 -24.09 -3.57 -10.90
CA TYR A 33 -24.57 -3.03 -9.62
C TYR A 33 -23.47 -2.31 -8.82
N TYR A 34 -22.28 -2.91 -8.73
CA TYR A 34 -21.16 -2.31 -8.01
C TYR A 34 -20.24 -1.47 -8.92
N SER A 35 -20.54 -1.36 -10.21
CA SER A 35 -19.77 -0.58 -11.17
C SER A 35 -18.31 -1.06 -11.31
N HIS A 36 -18.10 -2.35 -11.54
CA HIS A 36 -16.77 -2.93 -11.79
C HIS A 36 -16.75 -3.65 -13.14
N PRO A 37 -15.59 -3.78 -13.81
CA PRO A 37 -15.50 -4.60 -15.01
C PRO A 37 -15.81 -6.08 -14.71
N GLU A 38 -16.53 -6.74 -15.61
CA GLU A 38 -16.91 -8.16 -15.46
C GLU A 38 -15.70 -9.07 -15.25
N TRP A 39 -14.59 -8.79 -15.94
CA TRP A 39 -13.37 -9.58 -15.84
C TRP A 39 -12.79 -9.57 -14.41
N LEU A 40 -12.86 -8.43 -13.72
CA LEU A 40 -12.35 -8.26 -12.37
C LEU A 40 -13.27 -8.94 -11.36
N VAL A 41 -14.60 -8.79 -11.55
CA VAL A 41 -15.61 -9.47 -10.74
C VAL A 41 -15.45 -10.99 -10.84
N LYS A 42 -15.32 -11.50 -12.07
CA LYS A 42 -15.11 -12.93 -12.32
C LYS A 42 -13.85 -13.44 -11.61
N GLN A 43 -12.74 -12.73 -11.78
CA GLN A 43 -11.47 -13.10 -11.13
C GLN A 43 -11.60 -13.14 -9.60
N TRP A 44 -12.21 -12.13 -8.98
CA TRP A 44 -12.35 -12.10 -7.52
C TRP A 44 -13.32 -13.15 -6.99
N LEU A 45 -14.39 -13.48 -7.73
CA LEU A 45 -15.27 -14.58 -7.36
C LEU A 45 -14.54 -15.93 -7.37
N GLU A 46 -13.67 -16.15 -8.36
CA GLU A 46 -12.86 -17.37 -8.47
C GLU A 46 -11.80 -17.46 -7.36
N GLU A 47 -11.16 -16.34 -7.00
CA GLU A 47 -10.05 -16.30 -6.03
C GLU A 47 -10.50 -16.21 -4.57
N TYR A 48 -11.52 -15.40 -4.28
CA TYR A 48 -11.91 -15.04 -2.91
C TYR A 48 -13.33 -15.49 -2.54
N GLY A 49 -14.08 -16.01 -3.51
CA GLY A 49 -15.47 -16.41 -3.31
C GLY A 49 -16.43 -15.22 -3.23
N TYR A 50 -17.72 -15.55 -3.17
CA TYR A 50 -18.81 -14.58 -3.27
C TYR A 50 -18.81 -13.53 -2.15
N GLU A 51 -18.80 -13.97 -0.88
CA GLU A 51 -18.94 -13.07 0.28
C GLU A 51 -17.82 -12.02 0.35
N GLN A 52 -16.57 -12.46 0.23
CA GLN A 52 -15.40 -11.56 0.26
C GLN A 52 -15.37 -10.62 -0.96
N THR A 53 -15.78 -11.11 -2.13
CA THR A 53 -15.91 -10.27 -3.33
C THR A 53 -16.90 -9.13 -3.11
N ILE A 54 -18.05 -9.39 -2.49
CA ILE A 54 -19.04 -8.35 -2.17
C ILE A 54 -18.47 -7.29 -1.23
N VAL A 55 -17.70 -7.70 -0.20
CA VAL A 55 -17.02 -6.77 0.72
C VAL A 55 -16.09 -5.84 -0.06
N MET A 56 -15.26 -6.39 -0.93
CA MET A 56 -14.31 -5.62 -1.75
C MET A 56 -15.01 -4.68 -2.73
N LEU A 57 -16.04 -5.17 -3.44
CA LEU A 57 -16.82 -4.36 -4.39
C LEU A 57 -17.51 -3.17 -3.69
N ARG A 58 -18.09 -3.39 -2.50
CA ARG A 58 -18.68 -2.33 -1.68
C ARG A 58 -17.63 -1.33 -1.23
N TYR A 59 -16.53 -1.81 -0.66
CA TYR A 59 -15.46 -0.97 -0.13
C TYR A 59 -14.86 -0.06 -1.22
N ASN A 60 -14.66 -0.61 -2.42
CA ASN A 60 -14.15 0.13 -3.58
C ASN A 60 -15.04 1.30 -4.03
N ASN A 61 -16.31 1.33 -3.63
CA ASN A 61 -17.23 2.43 -3.92
C ASN A 61 -17.44 3.38 -2.72
N LEU A 62 -16.78 3.14 -1.58
CA LEU A 62 -16.81 4.07 -0.45
C LEU A 62 -15.79 5.20 -0.67
N PRO A 63 -16.09 6.42 -0.19
CA PRO A 63 -15.08 7.47 -0.10
C PRO A 63 -13.89 6.98 0.72
N ALA A 64 -12.68 7.11 0.17
CA ALA A 64 -11.49 6.66 0.86
C ALA A 64 -11.26 7.46 2.16
N ALA A 65 -11.07 6.75 3.27
CA ALA A 65 -10.72 7.37 4.54
C ALA A 65 -9.40 8.14 4.43
N ILE A 66 -9.35 9.32 5.07
CA ILE A 66 -8.11 10.08 5.22
C ILE A 66 -7.48 9.69 6.54
N THR A 67 -6.32 9.05 6.45
CA THR A 67 -5.60 8.49 7.59
C THR A 67 -4.23 9.14 7.70
N LEU A 68 -3.81 9.36 8.94
CA LEU A 68 -2.59 10.06 9.31
C LEU A 68 -1.70 9.07 10.06
N ARG A 69 -0.46 8.92 9.61
CA ARG A 69 0.59 8.30 10.41
C ARG A 69 1.15 9.35 11.36
N CYS A 70 1.05 9.10 12.66
CA CYS A 70 1.69 9.94 13.67
C CYS A 70 3.21 9.86 13.55
N ASN A 71 3.90 11.01 13.49
CA ASN A 71 5.36 11.06 13.50
C ASN A 71 5.86 10.87 14.94
N ARG A 72 6.28 9.65 15.26
CA ARG A 72 6.66 9.26 16.63
C ARG A 72 7.97 9.89 17.12
N LEU A 73 8.72 10.56 16.24
CA LEU A 73 9.89 11.36 16.64
C LEU A 73 9.50 12.70 17.27
N LYS A 74 8.28 13.19 17.03
CA LYS A 74 7.84 14.54 17.42
C LYS A 74 6.68 14.56 18.40
N THR A 75 5.83 13.54 18.41
CA THR A 75 4.63 13.48 19.26
C THR A 75 4.13 12.03 19.39
N ASN A 76 2.97 11.83 20.01
CA ASN A 76 2.28 10.55 20.08
C ASN A 76 0.82 10.69 19.58
N PRO A 77 0.12 9.58 19.31
CA PRO A 77 -1.24 9.61 18.74
C PRO A 77 -2.26 10.41 19.57
N ASP A 78 -2.20 10.36 20.91
CA ASP A 78 -3.14 11.10 21.76
C ASP A 78 -2.90 12.61 21.67
N GLU A 79 -1.64 13.02 21.84
CA GLU A 79 -1.25 14.43 21.68
C GLU A 79 -1.57 14.94 20.27
N LEU A 80 -1.37 14.12 19.23
CA LEU A 80 -1.70 14.48 17.86
C LEU A 80 -3.19 14.75 17.69
N ILE A 81 -4.06 13.94 18.30
CA ILE A 81 -5.51 14.14 18.28
C ILE A 81 -5.88 15.47 18.96
N GLU A 82 -5.30 15.77 20.12
CA GLU A 82 -5.53 17.04 20.82
C GLU A 82 -5.08 18.25 19.99
N LYS A 83 -3.90 18.14 19.37
CA LYS A 83 -3.33 19.17 18.49
C LYS A 83 -4.20 19.42 17.25
N LEU A 84 -4.74 18.37 16.65
CA LEU A 84 -5.66 18.46 15.51
C LEU A 84 -7.01 19.06 15.91
N ALA A 85 -7.54 18.69 17.09
CA ALA A 85 -8.77 19.27 17.62
C ALA A 85 -8.64 20.78 17.85
N GLY A 86 -7.47 21.26 18.28
CA GLY A 86 -7.15 22.70 18.39
C GLY A 86 -7.27 23.48 17.07
N GLU A 87 -7.22 22.80 15.92
CA GLU A 87 -7.42 23.40 14.59
C GLU A 87 -8.79 23.07 13.96
N ALA A 88 -9.73 22.56 14.76
CA ALA A 88 -11.04 22.10 14.30
C ALA A 88 -10.96 20.95 13.27
N ILE A 89 -9.97 20.06 13.44
CA ILE A 89 -9.87 18.81 12.69
C ILE A 89 -10.34 17.68 13.61
N GLU A 90 -11.54 17.16 13.33
CA GLU A 90 -12.13 16.06 14.08
C GLU A 90 -11.49 14.75 13.67
N THR A 91 -11.00 13.99 14.64
CA THR A 91 -10.28 12.74 14.40
C THR A 91 -10.67 11.66 15.40
N ARG A 92 -10.35 10.41 15.05
CA ARG A 92 -10.38 9.26 15.96
C ARG A 92 -9.15 8.38 15.77
N ARG A 93 -8.82 7.56 16.77
CA ARG A 93 -7.83 6.49 16.63
C ARG A 93 -8.30 5.48 15.58
N CYS A 94 -7.38 4.95 14.78
CA CYS A 94 -7.69 3.80 13.93
C CYS A 94 -7.73 2.54 14.81
N GLU A 95 -8.76 1.74 14.63
CA GLU A 95 -8.80 0.40 15.23
C GLU A 95 -7.65 -0.43 14.63
N ASN A 96 -6.97 -1.20 15.48
CA ASN A 96 -5.91 -2.14 15.10
C ASN A 96 -4.63 -1.51 14.51
N GLN A 97 -4.47 -0.18 14.61
CA GLN A 97 -3.24 0.52 14.22
C GLN A 97 -2.92 1.65 15.21
N PRO A 98 -2.14 1.36 16.26
CA PRO A 98 -1.99 2.28 17.38
C PRO A 98 -1.31 3.60 17.01
N TRP A 99 -0.52 3.64 15.93
CA TRP A 99 0.16 4.85 15.42
C TRP A 99 -0.67 5.65 14.40
N ALA A 100 -1.86 5.18 14.03
CA ALA A 100 -2.68 5.79 12.98
C ALA A 100 -3.89 6.54 13.55
N VAL A 101 -4.16 7.72 12.98
CA VAL A 101 -5.30 8.59 13.29
C VAL A 101 -6.15 8.79 12.04
N GLN A 102 -7.46 8.58 12.13
CA GLN A 102 -8.39 8.82 11.03
C GLN A 102 -9.03 10.21 11.17
N ILE A 103 -9.06 10.97 10.09
CA ILE A 103 -9.84 12.21 10.00
C ILE A 103 -11.30 11.87 9.73
N LEU A 104 -12.19 12.46 10.55
CA LEU A 104 -13.64 12.36 10.41
C LEU A 104 -14.21 13.59 9.71
N LYS A 105 -13.72 14.78 10.10
CA LYS A 105 -14.19 16.06 9.57
C LYS A 105 -13.09 17.12 9.64
N PHE A 106 -13.05 17.98 8.64
CA PHE A 106 -12.15 19.12 8.59
C PHE A 106 -12.70 20.18 7.63
N ASP A 107 -12.58 21.46 8.00
CA ASP A 107 -13.14 22.57 7.21
C ASP A 107 -12.05 23.42 6.50
N LYS A 108 -10.78 23.01 6.58
CA LYS A 108 -9.62 23.74 6.04
C LYS A 108 -8.67 22.82 5.28
N ILE A 109 -7.83 23.37 4.40
CA ILE A 109 -6.81 22.57 3.71
C ILE A 109 -5.86 21.95 4.75
N LEU A 110 -5.82 20.62 4.81
CA LEU A 110 -5.05 19.88 5.82
C LEU A 110 -3.55 20.20 5.77
N THR A 111 -3.00 20.40 4.57
CA THR A 111 -1.58 20.77 4.37
C THR A 111 -1.26 22.21 4.82
N GLY A 112 -2.28 23.03 5.05
CA GLY A 112 -2.14 24.37 5.63
C GLY A 112 -2.17 24.39 7.16
N SER A 113 -2.43 23.25 7.82
CA SER A 113 -2.50 23.16 9.28
C SER A 113 -1.12 23.24 9.94
N MET A 114 -1.03 23.81 11.15
CA MET A 114 0.21 23.83 11.93
C MET A 114 0.70 22.40 12.23
N PRO A 115 -0.15 21.43 12.63
CA PRO A 115 0.27 20.04 12.78
C PRO A 115 0.97 19.44 11.54
N PHE A 116 0.48 19.77 10.34
CA PHE A 116 1.12 19.31 9.10
C PHE A 116 2.47 20.00 8.88
N GLN A 117 2.51 21.34 9.00
CA GLN A 117 3.72 22.15 8.78
C GLN A 117 4.84 21.82 9.77
N GLN A 118 4.49 21.52 11.02
CA GLN A 118 5.43 21.08 12.05
C GLN A 118 5.89 19.62 11.87
N GLY A 119 5.32 18.91 10.89
CA GLY A 119 5.67 17.52 10.57
C GLY A 119 5.25 16.53 11.64
N TRP A 120 4.17 16.81 12.39
CA TRP A 120 3.68 15.90 13.44
C TRP A 120 3.00 14.65 12.87
N PHE A 121 2.66 14.66 11.58
CA PHE A 121 2.12 13.50 10.89
C PHE A 121 2.45 13.49 9.40
N TYR A 122 2.21 12.33 8.79
CA TYR A 122 2.20 12.12 7.34
C TYR A 122 0.85 11.54 6.91
N ILE A 123 0.30 12.02 5.79
CA ILE A 123 -0.95 11.46 5.23
C ILE A 123 -0.61 10.15 4.52
N GLN A 124 -1.00 9.02 5.10
CA GLN A 124 -0.65 7.70 4.58
C GLN A 124 -1.82 6.76 4.70
N ASP A 125 -1.94 5.85 3.74
CA ASP A 125 -2.87 4.75 3.86
C ASP A 125 -2.46 3.77 4.96
N THR A 126 -3.43 3.31 5.75
CA THR A 126 -3.24 2.40 6.88
C THR A 126 -2.61 1.07 6.47
N ALA A 127 -2.93 0.54 5.29
CA ALA A 127 -2.26 -0.65 4.79
C ALA A 127 -0.76 -0.38 4.64
N SER A 128 -0.39 0.66 3.90
CA SER A 128 1.02 1.03 3.68
C SER A 128 1.84 1.30 4.96
N MET A 129 1.19 1.56 6.11
CA MET A 129 1.88 1.77 7.37
C MET A 129 2.49 0.48 7.95
N PHE A 130 1.97 -0.71 7.59
CA PHE A 130 2.51 -1.99 8.10
C PHE A 130 3.88 -2.36 7.53
N ALA A 131 4.29 -1.77 6.40
CA ALA A 131 5.53 -2.15 5.74
C ALA A 131 6.78 -1.93 6.61
N ALA A 132 6.88 -0.79 7.30
CA ALA A 132 8.03 -0.50 8.19
C ALA A 132 8.13 -1.45 9.40
N PRO A 133 7.06 -1.69 10.19
CA PRO A 133 7.12 -2.67 11.27
C PRO A 133 7.37 -4.11 10.79
N ILE A 134 6.93 -4.49 9.59
CA ILE A 134 7.24 -5.80 9.01
C ILE A 134 8.73 -5.91 8.68
N LEU A 135 9.33 -4.88 8.08
CA LEU A 135 10.76 -4.91 7.74
C LEU A 135 11.67 -4.78 8.97
N GLN A 136 11.17 -4.21 10.08
CA GLN A 136 11.91 -4.06 11.34
C GLN A 136 13.29 -3.37 11.17
N PRO A 137 13.35 -2.14 10.61
CA PRO A 137 14.61 -1.40 10.53
C PRO A 137 15.02 -0.89 11.91
N GLU A 138 16.31 -1.01 12.23
CA GLU A 138 16.86 -0.62 13.53
C GLU A 138 17.80 0.60 13.42
N PRO A 139 17.96 1.39 14.49
CA PRO A 139 18.94 2.47 14.54
C PRO A 139 20.34 2.03 14.08
N HIS A 140 21.04 2.93 13.40
CA HIS A 140 22.41 2.75 12.88
C HIS A 140 22.57 1.78 11.70
N GLN A 141 21.51 1.12 11.24
CA GLN A 141 21.56 0.29 10.05
C GLN A 141 21.61 1.12 8.75
N LEU A 142 22.14 0.50 7.69
CA LEU A 142 21.85 0.90 6.32
C LEU A 142 20.56 0.22 5.87
N VAL A 143 19.64 0.98 5.26
CA VAL A 143 18.39 0.48 4.69
C VAL A 143 18.24 0.96 3.26
N TYR A 144 17.80 0.09 2.35
CA TYR A 144 17.37 0.50 1.00
C TYR A 144 15.85 0.57 0.92
N ASP A 145 15.32 1.63 0.31
CA ASP A 145 13.92 1.74 -0.09
C ASP A 145 13.84 1.89 -1.61
N LEU A 146 13.52 0.79 -2.29
CA LEU A 146 13.44 0.71 -3.74
C LEU A 146 12.00 0.97 -4.19
N CYS A 147 11.84 1.86 -5.17
CA CYS A 147 10.55 2.40 -5.61
C CYS A 147 9.86 3.21 -4.50
N CYS A 148 10.64 4.02 -3.78
CA CYS A 148 10.21 4.70 -2.55
C CYS A 148 9.02 5.69 -2.72
N GLY A 149 8.69 6.07 -3.95
CA GLY A 149 7.56 6.94 -4.24
C GLY A 149 7.72 8.32 -3.59
N LEU A 150 6.67 8.79 -2.91
CA LEU A 150 6.65 10.08 -2.22
C LEU A 150 7.31 10.05 -0.82
N GLY A 151 7.90 8.92 -0.44
CA GLY A 151 8.61 8.77 0.83
C GLY A 151 7.75 8.36 2.02
N GLY A 152 6.50 7.92 1.81
CA GLY A 152 5.62 7.49 2.90
C GLY A 152 6.22 6.36 3.72
N LYS A 153 6.65 5.26 3.08
CA LYS A 153 7.29 4.12 3.76
C LYS A 153 8.72 4.48 4.21
N THR A 154 9.48 5.20 3.38
CA THR A 154 10.84 5.69 3.70
C THR A 154 10.90 6.45 5.01
N THR A 155 10.02 7.45 5.16
CA THR A 155 9.98 8.29 6.35
C THR A 155 9.49 7.51 7.56
N HIS A 156 8.61 6.52 7.38
CA HIS A 156 8.20 5.63 8.46
C HIS A 156 9.37 4.79 8.97
N MET A 157 10.20 4.25 8.06
CA MET A 157 11.43 3.56 8.45
C MET A 157 12.39 4.50 9.20
N GLY A 158 12.48 5.77 8.79
CA GLY A 158 13.25 6.79 9.51
C GLY A 158 12.78 7.02 10.95
N GLU A 159 11.48 6.94 11.21
CA GLU A 159 10.91 6.98 12.56
C GLU A 159 11.30 5.75 13.39
N TYR A 160 11.21 4.53 12.82
CA TYR A 160 11.62 3.29 13.49
C TYR A 160 13.12 3.25 13.80
N MET A 161 13.95 3.80 12.91
CA MET A 161 15.39 3.93 13.10
C MET A 161 15.77 5.06 14.08
N GLN A 162 14.78 5.73 14.71
CA GLN A 162 14.99 6.85 15.62
C GLN A 162 15.84 7.97 15.01
N ASN A 163 15.73 8.17 13.69
CA ASN A 163 16.54 9.09 12.91
C ASN A 163 18.07 8.87 13.08
N GLN A 164 18.51 7.61 13.23
CA GLN A 164 19.91 7.21 13.34
C GLN A 164 20.25 6.11 12.31
N GLY A 165 21.37 6.23 11.61
CA GLY A 165 21.76 5.33 10.53
C GLY A 165 21.61 5.98 9.16
N LYS A 166 21.24 5.20 8.14
CA LYS A 166 21.13 5.69 6.77
C LYS A 166 20.06 4.95 5.97
N ILE A 167 19.21 5.68 5.27
CA ILE A 167 18.22 5.14 4.33
C ILE A 167 18.56 5.64 2.93
N LYS A 168 18.82 4.74 1.99
CA LYS A 168 18.96 5.07 0.57
C LYS A 168 17.62 4.85 -0.12
N ALA A 169 16.93 5.94 -0.44
CA ALA A 169 15.60 5.92 -1.04
C ALA A 169 15.72 6.19 -2.54
N ILE A 170 15.31 5.23 -3.37
CA ILE A 170 15.54 5.24 -4.81
C ILE A 170 14.20 5.15 -5.55
N ASP A 171 13.93 6.09 -6.46
CA ASP A 171 12.79 6.05 -7.38
C ASP A 171 13.23 6.56 -8.76
N LEU A 172 12.56 6.10 -9.82
CA LEU A 172 12.88 6.47 -11.19
C LEU A 172 12.63 7.96 -11.46
N TYR A 173 11.64 8.55 -10.79
CA TYR A 173 11.12 9.86 -11.18
C TYR A 173 11.61 10.98 -10.24
N GLN A 174 12.39 11.92 -10.79
CA GLN A 174 12.94 13.07 -10.05
C GLN A 174 11.87 13.85 -9.25
N HIS A 175 10.70 14.12 -9.84
CA HIS A 175 9.65 14.87 -9.16
C HIS A 175 9.15 14.20 -7.87
N LYS A 176 9.20 12.85 -7.77
CA LYS A 176 8.85 12.15 -6.54
C LYS A 176 9.95 12.26 -5.50
N ILE A 177 11.21 12.19 -5.94
CA ILE A 177 12.38 12.39 -5.08
C ILE A 177 12.36 13.80 -4.47
N ASP A 178 12.05 14.83 -5.26
CA ASP A 178 11.93 16.21 -4.77
C ASP A 178 10.85 16.33 -3.68
N LEU A 179 9.71 15.67 -3.87
CA LEU A 179 8.63 15.62 -2.88
C LEU A 179 9.03 14.82 -1.62
N LEU A 180 9.77 13.73 -1.77
CA LEU A 180 10.31 12.94 -0.66
C LEU A 180 11.29 13.77 0.17
N VAL A 181 12.18 14.55 -0.47
CA VAL A 181 13.12 15.46 0.21
C VAL A 181 12.34 16.50 1.03
N HIS A 182 11.38 17.20 0.41
CA HIS A 182 10.52 18.16 1.12
C HIS A 182 9.76 17.53 2.31
N ASN A 183 9.24 16.33 2.12
CA ASN A 183 8.55 15.60 3.18
C ASN A 183 9.51 15.21 4.32
N SER A 184 10.73 14.78 3.99
CA SER A 184 11.75 14.38 4.97
C SER A 184 12.20 15.58 5.81
N GLU A 185 12.44 16.72 5.18
CA GLU A 185 12.77 17.99 5.86
C GLU A 185 11.63 18.42 6.80
N ARG A 186 10.39 18.45 6.31
CA ARG A 186 9.21 18.81 7.11
C ARG A 186 9.04 17.87 8.31
N LEU A 187 9.19 16.56 8.09
CA LEU A 187 9.10 15.56 9.15
C LEU A 187 10.31 15.57 10.10
N GLY A 188 11.41 16.25 9.75
CA GLY A 188 12.63 16.32 10.56
C GLY A 188 13.46 15.04 10.52
N ILE A 189 13.44 14.31 9.41
CA ILE A 189 14.18 13.06 9.21
C ILE A 189 15.38 13.35 8.32
N SER A 190 16.59 13.21 8.88
CA SER A 190 17.85 13.63 8.26
C SER A 190 18.69 12.47 7.72
N ILE A 191 18.28 11.22 7.98
CA ILE A 191 19.04 10.03 7.58
C ILE A 191 18.73 9.51 6.17
N ILE A 192 17.89 10.23 5.41
CA ILE A 192 17.44 9.81 4.08
C ILE A 192 18.35 10.41 3.00
N GLU A 193 19.04 9.55 2.26
CA GLU A 193 19.70 9.86 1.00
C GLU A 193 18.73 9.51 -0.15
N ALA A 194 18.15 10.54 -0.77
CA ALA A 194 17.17 10.37 -1.84
C ALA A 194 17.83 10.44 -3.22
N ILE A 195 17.58 9.44 -4.07
CA ILE A 195 18.29 9.23 -5.33
C ILE A 195 17.28 8.99 -6.46
N ALA A 196 17.32 9.83 -7.50
CA ALA A 196 16.58 9.58 -8.72
C ALA A 196 17.41 8.69 -9.66
N ALA A 197 16.99 7.44 -9.82
CA ALA A 197 17.70 6.48 -10.67
C ALA A 197 16.79 5.35 -11.13
N ASP A 198 17.10 4.79 -12.31
CA ASP A 198 16.55 3.51 -12.72
C ASP A 198 17.26 2.38 -11.97
N ILE A 199 16.52 1.69 -11.09
CA ILE A 199 17.02 0.58 -10.29
C ILE A 199 17.55 -0.55 -11.18
N LEU A 200 16.98 -0.76 -12.37
CA LEU A 200 17.41 -1.80 -13.30
C LEU A 200 18.76 -1.47 -13.97
N ALA A 201 19.16 -0.20 -13.97
CA ALA A 201 20.44 0.26 -14.51
C ALA A 201 21.54 0.38 -13.44
N LEU A 202 21.23 0.15 -12.16
CA LEU A 202 22.22 0.21 -11.08
C LEU A 202 23.14 -1.01 -11.09
N ASP A 203 24.44 -0.79 -10.87
CA ASP A 203 25.38 -1.87 -10.59
C ASP A 203 25.30 -2.29 -9.12
N THR A 204 24.21 -2.96 -8.75
CA THR A 204 23.92 -3.42 -7.38
C THR A 204 24.97 -4.37 -6.82
N ASN A 205 25.78 -5.01 -7.67
CA ASN A 205 26.91 -5.83 -7.24
C ASN A 205 28.02 -5.01 -6.58
N ARG A 206 28.20 -3.75 -6.98
CA ARG A 206 29.20 -2.84 -6.41
C ARG A 206 28.67 -1.99 -5.27
N MET A 207 27.37 -2.02 -5.05
CA MET A 207 26.75 -1.29 -3.94
C MET A 207 26.94 -2.04 -2.62
N GLU A 208 27.11 -1.27 -1.55
CA GLU A 208 27.15 -1.77 -0.17
C GLU A 208 25.86 -2.53 0.14
N LYS A 209 26.01 -3.73 0.72
CA LYS A 209 24.89 -4.58 1.12
C LYS A 209 24.29 -4.06 2.42
N ALA A 210 23.00 -4.33 2.62
CA ALA A 210 22.26 -3.83 3.76
C ALA A 210 21.55 -4.94 4.53
N PRO A 211 21.41 -4.81 5.87
CA PRO A 211 20.60 -5.70 6.70
C PRO A 211 19.11 -5.64 6.37
N ARG A 212 18.63 -4.57 5.71
CA ARG A 212 17.22 -4.33 5.39
C ARG A 212 17.07 -3.72 4.00
N VAL A 213 16.22 -4.34 3.18
CA VAL A 213 15.86 -3.86 1.85
C VAL A 213 14.34 -3.90 1.72
N MET A 214 13.73 -2.77 1.36
CA MET A 214 12.32 -2.67 0.97
C MET A 214 12.23 -2.58 -0.55
N LEU A 215 11.31 -3.33 -1.14
CA LEU A 215 10.84 -3.13 -2.50
C LEU A 215 9.32 -2.93 -2.49
N ASP A 216 8.87 -1.68 -2.59
CA ASP A 216 7.46 -1.31 -2.79
C ASP A 216 7.16 -1.29 -4.30
N ALA A 217 6.97 -2.48 -4.88
CA ALA A 217 7.06 -2.65 -6.32
C ALA A 217 5.92 -1.92 -7.07
N PRO A 218 6.21 -1.36 -8.26
CA PRO A 218 5.16 -0.85 -9.14
C PRO A 218 4.22 -2.00 -9.50
N CYS A 219 2.92 -1.76 -9.38
CA CYS A 219 1.89 -2.80 -9.51
C CYS A 219 0.60 -2.25 -10.13
N SER A 220 -0.35 -3.15 -10.38
CA SER A 220 -1.64 -2.79 -10.99
C SER A 220 -2.49 -1.89 -10.11
N GLY A 221 -2.28 -1.90 -8.78
CA GLY A 221 -3.00 -1.06 -7.83
C GLY A 221 -4.47 -1.46 -7.63
N LEU A 222 -4.81 -2.73 -7.89
CA LEU A 222 -6.19 -3.24 -7.74
C LEU A 222 -6.67 -3.29 -6.27
N GLY A 223 -5.76 -3.13 -5.30
CA GLY A 223 -6.09 -3.07 -3.87
C GLY A 223 -6.57 -1.69 -3.40
N VAL A 224 -6.36 -0.62 -4.19
CA VAL A 224 -6.61 0.77 -3.77
C VAL A 224 -7.66 1.48 -4.63
N LEU A 225 -8.62 0.73 -5.18
CA LEU A 225 -9.59 1.24 -6.16
C LEU A 225 -10.58 2.27 -5.60
N ASN A 226 -10.85 2.28 -4.29
CA ASN A 226 -11.62 3.37 -3.65
C ASN A 226 -10.94 4.75 -3.75
N ARG A 227 -9.59 4.79 -3.84
CA ARG A 227 -8.80 6.01 -4.03
C ARG A 227 -8.58 6.35 -5.50
N ARG A 228 -8.77 5.38 -6.39
CA ARG A 228 -8.53 5.48 -7.84
C ARG A 228 -9.67 4.80 -8.61
N ALA A 229 -10.88 5.31 -8.44
CA ALA A 229 -12.10 4.69 -8.98
C ALA A 229 -12.10 4.58 -10.51
N ASP A 230 -11.38 5.46 -11.20
CA ASP A 230 -11.19 5.41 -12.65
C ASP A 230 -10.23 4.28 -13.08
N ALA A 231 -9.28 3.90 -12.22
CA ALA A 231 -8.25 2.91 -12.55
C ALA A 231 -8.85 1.54 -12.89
N ARG A 232 -9.95 1.12 -12.23
CA ARG A 232 -10.59 -0.17 -12.53
C ARG A 232 -11.03 -0.31 -14.00
N TRP A 233 -11.28 0.79 -14.70
CA TRP A 233 -11.71 0.78 -16.11
C TRP A 233 -10.56 0.97 -17.11
N ARG A 234 -9.40 1.44 -16.64
CA ARG A 234 -8.24 1.70 -17.50
C ARG A 234 -7.28 0.52 -17.55
N LYS A 235 -7.36 -0.41 -16.59
CA LYS A 235 -6.46 -1.55 -16.50
C LYS A 235 -6.78 -2.61 -17.56
N SER A 236 -5.73 -3.11 -18.20
CA SER A 236 -5.78 -4.24 -19.11
C SER A 236 -4.91 -5.40 -18.62
N TYR A 237 -5.20 -6.61 -19.11
CA TYR A 237 -4.38 -7.80 -18.82
C TYR A 237 -2.93 -7.63 -19.27
N GLN A 238 -2.71 -7.00 -20.44
CA GLN A 238 -1.36 -6.77 -20.95
C GLN A 238 -0.52 -5.88 -20.02
N GLU A 239 -1.11 -4.82 -19.48
CA GLU A 239 -0.40 -3.95 -18.53
C GLU A 239 -0.01 -4.70 -17.24
N ILE A 240 -0.83 -5.67 -16.82
CA ILE A 240 -0.51 -6.51 -15.65
C ILE A 240 0.68 -7.44 -15.97
N GLU A 241 0.69 -8.06 -17.15
CA GLU A 241 1.81 -8.90 -17.60
C GLU A 241 3.13 -8.12 -17.67
N ASP A 242 3.11 -6.90 -18.23
CA ASP A 242 4.29 -6.04 -18.31
C ASP A 242 4.82 -5.68 -16.91
N LEU A 243 3.91 -5.42 -15.96
CA LEU A 243 4.25 -5.15 -14.56
C LEU A 243 4.90 -6.36 -13.88
N ILE A 244 4.41 -7.58 -14.14
CA ILE A 244 4.96 -8.82 -13.56
C ILE A 244 6.43 -9.03 -13.95
N GLU A 245 6.80 -8.73 -15.20
CA GLU A 245 8.19 -8.82 -15.65
C GLU A 245 9.07 -7.71 -15.06
N ILE A 246 8.55 -6.48 -14.95
CA ILE A 246 9.27 -5.39 -14.26
C ILE A 246 9.49 -5.74 -12.78
N GLN A 247 8.48 -6.22 -12.08
CA GLN A 247 8.54 -6.64 -10.67
C GLN A 247 9.60 -7.72 -10.47
N LYS A 248 9.66 -8.72 -11.35
CA LYS A 248 10.69 -9.77 -11.33
C LYS A 248 12.11 -9.19 -11.45
N CYS A 249 12.33 -8.31 -12.43
CA CYS A 249 13.63 -7.67 -12.62
C CYS A 249 14.04 -6.83 -11.40
N LEU A 250 13.11 -6.05 -10.85
CA LEU A 250 13.34 -5.23 -9.65
C LEU A 250 13.63 -6.09 -8.42
N LEU A 251 12.89 -7.19 -8.23
CA LEU A 251 13.07 -8.10 -7.11
C LEU A 251 14.44 -8.77 -7.14
N ASN A 252 14.92 -9.15 -8.33
CA ASN A 252 16.29 -9.67 -8.49
C ASN A 252 17.36 -8.61 -8.16
N GLN A 253 17.16 -7.35 -8.55
CA GLN A 253 18.06 -6.26 -8.17
C GLN A 253 18.06 -6.01 -6.66
N ALA A 254 16.88 -6.05 -6.03
CA ALA A 254 16.71 -5.90 -4.59
C ALA A 254 17.45 -7.00 -3.82
N ALA A 255 17.32 -8.25 -4.25
CA ALA A 255 17.96 -9.41 -3.65
C ALA A 255 19.49 -9.28 -3.60
N LEU A 256 20.10 -8.71 -4.64
CA LEU A 256 21.53 -8.47 -4.68
C LEU A 256 22.00 -7.49 -3.61
N LEU A 257 21.16 -6.58 -3.11
CA LEU A 257 21.52 -5.60 -2.09
C LEU A 257 21.43 -6.14 -0.65
N VAL A 258 20.81 -7.29 -0.44
CA VAL A 258 20.60 -7.87 0.90
C VAL A 258 21.89 -8.55 1.36
N GLU A 259 22.37 -8.24 2.56
CA GLU A 259 23.51 -8.97 3.14
C GLU A 259 23.09 -10.37 3.64
N PRO A 260 24.03 -11.32 3.85
CA PRO A 260 23.72 -12.58 4.52
C PRO A 260 23.10 -12.34 5.90
N GLY A 261 22.00 -13.02 6.21
CA GLY A 261 21.19 -12.80 7.41
C GLY A 261 20.21 -11.62 7.34
N GLY A 262 20.32 -10.77 6.31
CA GLY A 262 19.48 -9.60 6.09
C GLY A 262 18.06 -9.93 5.62
N LEU A 263 17.18 -8.93 5.67
CA LEU A 263 15.76 -9.05 5.29
C LEU A 263 15.44 -8.25 4.02
N LEU A 264 14.62 -8.86 3.18
CA LEU A 264 13.99 -8.26 2.01
C LEU A 264 12.47 -8.29 2.17
N LEU A 265 11.86 -7.11 2.24
CA LEU A 265 10.40 -6.98 2.18
C LEU A 265 9.97 -6.60 0.78
N TYR A 266 9.24 -7.50 0.11
CA TYR A 266 8.49 -7.20 -1.10
C TYR A 266 7.07 -6.78 -0.71
N SER A 267 6.58 -5.69 -1.28
CA SER A 267 5.20 -5.26 -1.07
C SER A 267 4.58 -4.65 -2.32
N THR A 268 3.26 -4.78 -2.46
CA THR A 268 2.49 -4.19 -3.56
C THR A 268 1.14 -3.68 -3.04
N CYS A 269 0.55 -2.68 -3.70
CA CYS A 269 -0.83 -2.23 -3.41
C CYS A 269 -1.87 -2.92 -4.33
N THR A 270 -1.58 -4.15 -4.74
CA THR A 270 -2.48 -4.99 -5.52
C THR A 270 -2.84 -6.25 -4.75
N ILE A 271 -3.97 -6.84 -5.14
CA ILE A 271 -4.41 -8.15 -4.68
C ILE A 271 -4.26 -9.20 -5.78
N ASN A 272 -3.73 -8.83 -6.95
CA ASN A 272 -3.52 -9.78 -8.04
C ASN A 272 -2.48 -10.84 -7.65
N ARG A 273 -2.89 -12.11 -7.65
CA ARG A 273 -2.05 -13.23 -7.24
C ARG A 273 -0.77 -13.40 -8.08
N ALA A 274 -0.82 -13.08 -9.37
CA ALA A 274 0.33 -13.21 -10.27
C ALA A 274 1.43 -12.18 -9.97
N GLU A 275 1.05 -10.99 -9.48
CA GLU A 275 1.97 -9.95 -9.01
C GLU A 275 2.49 -10.21 -7.57
N ASN A 276 1.84 -11.13 -6.84
CA ASN A 276 2.04 -11.36 -5.41
C ASN A 276 2.59 -12.78 -5.14
N GLU A 277 1.75 -13.70 -4.68
CA GLU A 277 2.15 -15.03 -4.19
C GLU A 277 2.89 -15.84 -5.26
N ASP A 278 2.41 -15.81 -6.50
CA ASP A 278 3.07 -16.56 -7.57
C ASP A 278 4.41 -15.91 -7.96
N ARG A 279 4.54 -14.58 -7.81
CA ARG A 279 5.81 -13.89 -8.05
C ARG A 279 6.87 -14.30 -7.04
N ILE A 280 6.51 -14.34 -5.75
CA ILE A 280 7.38 -14.74 -4.65
C ILE A 280 7.77 -16.21 -4.76
N LYS A 281 6.83 -17.11 -5.09
CA LYS A 281 7.14 -18.53 -5.32
C LYS A 281 8.21 -18.72 -6.41
N CYS A 282 8.09 -18.03 -7.54
CA CYS A 282 9.10 -18.10 -8.59
C CYS A 282 10.45 -17.52 -8.14
N PHE A 283 10.45 -16.44 -7.36
CA PHE A 283 11.67 -15.84 -6.83
C PHE A 283 12.41 -16.81 -5.91
N LEU A 284 11.73 -17.42 -4.94
CA LEU A 284 12.34 -18.38 -4.01
C LEU A 284 12.87 -19.65 -4.70
N GLN A 285 12.26 -20.05 -5.83
CA GLN A 285 12.80 -21.13 -6.66
C GLN A 285 14.10 -20.73 -7.37
N ALA A 286 14.21 -19.48 -7.80
CA ALA A 286 15.39 -18.96 -8.50
C ALA A 286 16.53 -18.53 -7.54
N HIS A 287 16.18 -18.21 -6.28
CA HIS A 287 17.09 -17.72 -5.25
C HIS A 287 17.02 -18.62 -4.00
N PRO A 288 17.66 -19.81 -4.04
CA PRO A 288 17.63 -20.77 -2.93
C PRO A 288 18.32 -20.25 -1.66
N GLU A 289 19.11 -19.18 -1.76
CA GLU A 289 19.68 -18.46 -0.63
C GLU A 289 18.64 -17.61 0.13
N PHE A 290 17.40 -17.49 -0.34
CA PHE A 290 16.32 -16.82 0.39
C PHE A 290 15.27 -17.81 0.92
N GLY A 291 14.76 -17.53 2.11
CA GLY A 291 13.60 -18.19 2.70
C GLY A 291 12.57 -17.18 3.18
N LEU A 292 11.32 -17.60 3.33
CA LEU A 292 10.29 -16.75 3.94
C LEU A 292 10.53 -16.59 5.46
N GLU A 293 10.20 -15.41 5.98
CA GLU A 293 10.33 -15.05 7.39
C GLU A 293 8.99 -14.55 7.92
N GLY A 294 8.50 -15.11 9.02
CA GLY A 294 7.27 -14.67 9.68
C GLY A 294 7.37 -13.26 10.27
N PHE A 295 6.24 -12.56 10.34
CA PHE A 295 6.17 -11.19 10.87
C PHE A 295 4.93 -10.93 11.73
N GLU A 296 4.46 -11.94 12.46
CA GLU A 296 3.28 -11.88 13.34
C GLU A 296 3.30 -10.69 14.31
N PRO A 297 4.44 -10.34 14.96
CA PRO A 297 4.47 -9.20 15.87
C PRO A 297 4.11 -7.87 15.21
N ALA A 298 4.38 -7.71 13.91
CA ALA A 298 4.08 -6.49 13.16
C ALA A 298 2.59 -6.28 12.91
N LEU A 299 1.79 -7.36 12.97
CA LEU A 299 0.35 -7.39 12.71
C LEU A 299 -0.47 -7.83 13.94
N ALA A 300 0.13 -7.83 15.14
CA ALA A 300 -0.49 -8.35 16.35
C ALA A 300 -1.82 -7.67 16.71
N ASP A 301 -1.98 -6.40 16.33
CA ASP A 301 -3.19 -5.62 16.59
C ASP A 301 -4.33 -5.96 15.60
N LEU A 302 -4.06 -6.63 14.48
CA LEU A 302 -5.10 -7.06 13.55
C LEU A 302 -5.85 -8.28 14.10
N PRO A 303 -7.20 -8.33 14.02
CA PRO A 303 -8.00 -9.46 14.46
C PRO A 303 -7.96 -10.59 13.43
N LEU A 304 -6.77 -11.14 13.18
CA LEU A 304 -6.55 -12.17 12.17
C LEU A 304 -7.15 -13.52 12.62
N PRO A 305 -7.93 -14.20 11.77
CA PRO A 305 -8.32 -15.59 11.99
C PRO A 305 -7.11 -16.54 11.91
N ALA A 306 -7.29 -17.80 12.31
CA ALA A 306 -6.17 -18.74 12.47
C ALA A 306 -5.38 -19.00 11.18
N ASP A 307 -6.08 -19.13 10.06
CA ASP A 307 -5.52 -19.33 8.71
C ASP A 307 -4.68 -18.12 8.24
N GLU A 308 -5.14 -16.90 8.54
CA GLU A 308 -4.37 -15.69 8.23
C GLU A 308 -3.16 -15.52 9.15
N ARG A 309 -3.28 -15.88 10.44
CA ARG A 309 -2.12 -15.89 11.35
C ARG A 309 -1.05 -16.86 10.87
N GLU A 310 -1.44 -18.03 10.38
CA GLU A 310 -0.51 -18.99 9.78
C GLU A 310 0.16 -18.42 8.52
N SER A 311 -0.59 -17.71 7.68
CA SER A 311 -0.02 -17.03 6.50
C SER A 311 1.03 -15.98 6.91
N VAL A 312 0.71 -15.15 7.91
CA VAL A 312 1.65 -14.17 8.46
C VAL A 312 2.88 -14.83 9.08
N ALA A 313 2.70 -15.96 9.78
CA ALA A 313 3.79 -16.75 10.36
C ALA A 313 4.69 -17.41 9.32
N THR A 314 4.13 -17.74 8.15
CA THR A 314 4.88 -18.28 7.02
C THR A 314 5.51 -17.21 6.14
N GLY A 315 5.30 -15.92 6.44
CA GLY A 315 6.00 -14.80 5.81
C GLY A 315 5.35 -14.21 4.56
N MET A 316 4.07 -14.51 4.31
CA MET A 316 3.28 -13.84 3.25
C MET A 316 1.90 -13.45 3.76
N PHE A 317 1.45 -12.25 3.42
CA PHE A 317 0.12 -11.79 3.81
C PHE A 317 -0.52 -10.89 2.76
N ASN A 318 -1.75 -11.22 2.38
CA ASN A 318 -2.56 -10.45 1.44
C ASN A 318 -3.72 -9.78 2.21
N LEU A 319 -3.55 -8.49 2.49
CA LEU A 319 -4.60 -7.67 3.08
C LEU A 319 -5.63 -7.36 1.99
N LEU A 320 -6.88 -7.76 2.17
CA LEU A 320 -7.94 -7.54 1.18
C LEU A 320 -8.73 -6.25 1.44
N PRO A 321 -9.12 -5.50 0.39
CA PRO A 321 -9.89 -4.26 0.54
C PRO A 321 -11.16 -4.46 1.36
N GLY A 322 -11.31 -3.66 2.41
CA GLY A 322 -12.49 -3.65 3.27
C GLY A 322 -12.57 -4.76 4.31
N ARG A 323 -11.77 -5.83 4.24
CA ARG A 323 -11.79 -6.93 5.23
C ARG A 323 -11.51 -6.43 6.65
N TYR A 324 -10.58 -5.48 6.78
CA TYR A 324 -10.20 -4.84 8.04
C TYR A 324 -10.40 -3.31 8.02
N GLY A 325 -11.28 -2.81 7.14
CA GLY A 325 -11.45 -1.38 6.92
C GLY A 325 -10.26 -0.68 6.23
N THR A 326 -9.29 -1.44 5.73
CA THR A 326 -8.11 -0.94 5.02
C THR A 326 -8.22 -1.19 3.51
N ASN A 327 -7.35 -0.54 2.73
CA ASN A 327 -7.14 -0.95 1.34
C ASN A 327 -6.40 -2.28 1.27
N GLY A 328 -6.34 -2.82 0.05
CA GLY A 328 -5.56 -3.99 -0.25
C GLY A 328 -4.06 -3.72 -0.37
N MET A 329 -3.25 -4.61 0.20
CA MET A 329 -1.80 -4.59 0.12
C MET A 329 -1.26 -5.99 0.36
N PHE A 330 -0.20 -6.37 -0.35
CA PHE A 330 0.51 -7.62 -0.13
C PHE A 330 1.88 -7.37 0.51
N TYR A 331 2.31 -8.31 1.36
CA TYR A 331 3.63 -8.34 1.99
C TYR A 331 4.23 -9.73 1.86
N ALA A 332 5.50 -9.80 1.49
CA ALA A 332 6.32 -11.00 1.62
C ALA A 332 7.67 -10.62 2.23
N LEU A 333 7.95 -11.12 3.43
CA LEU A 333 9.22 -10.91 4.10
C LEU A 333 10.09 -12.15 3.86
N MET A 334 11.31 -11.91 3.39
CA MET A 334 12.25 -12.96 3.06
C MET A 334 13.58 -12.67 3.76
N ARG A 335 14.21 -13.71 4.28
CA ARG A 335 15.56 -13.67 4.86
C ARG A 335 16.55 -14.29 3.90
N ARG A 336 17.71 -13.64 3.73
CA ARG A 336 18.85 -14.23 3.06
C ARG A 336 19.62 -15.11 4.04
N ASN A 337 19.78 -16.39 3.74
CA ASN A 337 20.47 -17.38 4.57
C ASN A 337 21.99 -17.27 4.52
#